data_AF-A0A1Y6G721-F1
#
_entry.id   AF-A0A1Y6G721-F1
#
_cell.length_a   1.000
_cell.length_b   1.000
_cell.length_c   1.000
_cell.angle_alpha   90.00
_cell.angle_beta   90.00
_cell.angle_gamma   90.00
#
_symmetry.space_group_name_H-M   'P 1'
#
loop_
_entity.id
_entity.type
_entity.pdbx_description
1 polymer ?
#
loop_
_entity_poly.entity_id
_entity_poly.type
_entity_poly.pdbx_seq_one_letter_code
_entity_poly.pdbx_strand_id
1 'polypeptide(L)'
;MAYTDTSEPITDDAVAEFLDLARSANVHFDIVHDRLHMRMVNPIWVMWSPIRHLLDDIGLERIEAFVRRDTAAREAVDQWNHASAVRLYSAAEAMRG
;
A
#
# COMPACT_ATOMS: atom_id res chain seq x y z
N MET A 1 25.07 13.76 -30.37
CA MET A 1 23.70 13.57 -29.85
C MET A 1 23.83 12.93 -28.49
N ALA A 2 23.65 13.70 -27.42
CA ALA A 2 23.56 13.16 -26.08
C ALA A 2 22.14 12.61 -25.91
N TYR A 3 21.99 11.31 -25.74
CA TYR A 3 20.75 10.74 -25.20
C TYR A 3 20.72 11.16 -23.73
N THR A 4 19.85 12.10 -23.37
CA THR A 4 19.51 12.34 -21.98
C THR A 4 18.88 11.08 -21.44
N ASP A 5 19.58 10.44 -20.51
CA ASP A 5 19.07 9.41 -19.64
C ASP A 5 17.91 10.00 -18.82
N THR A 6 16.68 9.79 -19.27
CA THR A 6 15.46 10.12 -18.53
C THR A 6 15.17 9.04 -17.48
N SER A 7 16.17 8.65 -16.68
CA SER A 7 15.93 7.88 -15.47
C SER A 7 15.57 8.84 -14.35
N GLU A 8 14.43 9.54 -14.48
CA GLU A 8 13.84 10.18 -13.31
C GLU A 8 13.56 9.06 -12.30
N PRO A 9 14.01 9.19 -11.03
CA PRO A 9 13.80 8.15 -10.05
C PRO A 9 12.29 8.00 -9.85
N ILE A 10 11.78 6.78 -10.05
CA ILE A 10 10.37 6.45 -9.77
C ILE A 10 10.05 6.94 -8.35
N THR A 11 9.07 7.82 -8.22
CA THR A 11 8.70 8.44 -6.95
C THR A 11 7.80 7.51 -6.15
N ASP A 12 7.72 7.71 -4.83
CA ASP A 12 6.76 6.99 -3.99
C ASP A 12 5.30 7.24 -4.44
N ASP A 13 4.99 8.43 -4.94
CA ASP A 13 3.69 8.75 -5.54
C ASP A 13 3.36 7.87 -6.75
N ALA A 14 4.34 7.60 -7.62
CA ALA A 14 4.15 6.72 -8.78
C ALA A 14 3.88 5.27 -8.36
N VAL A 15 4.52 4.80 -7.28
CA VAL A 15 4.24 3.47 -6.71
C VAL A 15 2.83 3.43 -6.10
N ALA A 16 2.44 4.49 -5.38
CA ALA A 16 1.10 4.60 -4.80
C ALA A 16 0.01 4.59 -5.88
N GLU A 17 0.18 5.38 -6.94
CA GLU A 17 -0.75 5.42 -8.07
C GLU A 17 -0.88 4.06 -8.74
N PHE A 18 0.24 3.38 -8.99
CA PHE A 18 0.23 2.02 -9.51
C PHE A 18 -0.58 1.05 -8.62
N LEU A 19 -0.38 1.10 -7.30
CA LEU A 19 -1.09 0.24 -6.36
C LEU A 19 -2.59 0.54 -6.32
N ASP A 20 -3.00 1.80 -6.49
CA ASP A 20 -4.40 2.19 -6.59
C ASP A 20 -5.05 1.71 -7.90
N LEU A 21 -4.32 1.78 -9.02
CA LEU A 21 -4.76 1.21 -10.30
C LEU A 21 -4.90 -0.31 -10.22
N ALA A 22 -3.93 -0.99 -9.58
CA ALA A 22 -4.00 -2.43 -9.33
C ALA A 22 -5.23 -2.79 -8.47
N ARG A 23 -5.47 -2.05 -7.39
CA ARG A 23 -6.63 -2.25 -6.51
C ARG A 23 -7.94 -2.08 -7.27
N SER A 24 -8.01 -1.09 -8.16
CA SER A 24 -9.17 -0.84 -9.02
C SER A 24 -9.45 -2.01 -9.99
N ALA A 25 -8.43 -2.83 -10.30
CA ALA A 25 -8.55 -4.05 -11.09
C ALA A 25 -8.75 -5.33 -10.24
N ASN A 26 -9.01 -5.21 -8.94
CA ASN A 26 -9.05 -6.29 -7.94
C ASN A 26 -7.73 -7.08 -7.81
N VAL A 27 -6.61 -6.37 -7.96
CA VAL A 27 -5.26 -6.89 -7.75
C VAL A 27 -4.66 -6.20 -6.52
N HIS A 28 -4.33 -6.99 -5.50
CA HIS A 28 -3.84 -6.51 -4.22
C HIS A 28 -2.39 -6.94 -3.99
N PHE A 29 -1.63 -6.08 -3.32
CA PHE A 29 -0.27 -6.33 -2.89
C PHE A 29 -0.22 -6.19 -1.37
N ASP A 30 0.22 -7.25 -0.69
CA ASP A 30 0.23 -7.33 0.77
C ASP A 30 1.54 -7.98 1.23
N ILE A 31 2.00 -7.68 2.44
CA ILE A 31 3.11 -8.40 3.08
C ILE A 31 2.53 -9.55 3.90
N VAL A 32 2.86 -10.78 3.54
CA VAL A 32 2.44 -12.00 4.25
C VAL A 32 3.68 -12.85 4.52
N HIS A 33 3.87 -13.26 5.77
CA HIS A 33 5.05 -14.02 6.21
C HIS A 33 6.37 -13.42 5.72
N ASP A 34 6.52 -12.10 5.88
CA ASP A 34 7.71 -11.33 5.50
C ASP A 34 8.03 -11.35 4.00
N ARG A 35 7.03 -11.60 3.14
CA ARG A 35 7.18 -11.56 1.68
C ARG A 35 6.08 -10.73 1.05
N LEU A 36 6.41 -10.08 -0.07
CA LEU A 36 5.40 -9.45 -0.91
C LEU A 36 4.58 -10.51 -1.63
N HIS A 37 3.27 -10.48 -1.38
CA HIS A 37 2.29 -11.35 -2.02
C HIS A 37 1.38 -10.52 -2.91
N MET A 38 1.21 -11.00 -4.15
CA MET A 38 0.23 -10.49 -5.09
C MET A 38 -1.01 -11.38 -5.06
N ARG A 39 -2.17 -10.80 -4.76
CA ARG A 39 -3.45 -11.51 -4.66
C ARG A 39 -4.43 -10.95 -5.68
N MET A 40 -4.91 -11.83 -6.56
CA MET A 40 -5.95 -11.50 -7.54
C MET A 40 -7.26 -12.16 -7.12
N VAL A 41 -8.33 -11.37 -6.93
CA VAL A 41 -9.66 -11.90 -6.58
C VAL A 41 -10.67 -11.38 -7.59
N ASN A 42 -11.18 -12.24 -8.47
CA ASN A 42 -12.02 -11.83 -9.60
C ASN A 42 -11.43 -10.61 -10.35
N PRO A 43 -10.22 -10.75 -10.91
CA PRO A 43 -9.50 -9.62 -11.51
C PRO A 43 -10.24 -9.07 -12.72
N ILE A 44 -10.26 -7.74 -12.85
CA ILE A 44 -10.83 -7.04 -14.00
C ILE A 44 -9.73 -6.96 -15.07
N TRP A 45 -9.63 -8.00 -15.91
CA TRP A 45 -8.54 -8.14 -16.88
C TRP A 45 -8.40 -6.98 -17.86
N VAL A 46 -9.51 -6.35 -18.26
CA VAL A 46 -9.51 -5.17 -19.14
C VAL A 46 -8.80 -3.97 -18.49
N MET A 47 -8.81 -3.87 -17.16
CA MET A 47 -8.09 -2.84 -16.41
C MET A 47 -6.66 -3.28 -16.08
N TRP A 48 -6.46 -4.55 -15.73
CA TRP A 48 -5.14 -5.06 -15.32
C TRP A 48 -4.15 -5.22 -16.48
N SER A 49 -4.59 -5.76 -17.62
CA SER A 49 -3.72 -6.05 -18.76
C SER A 49 -2.89 -4.84 -19.25
N PRO A 50 -3.46 -3.63 -19.44
CA PRO A 50 -2.69 -2.50 -19.93
C PRO A 50 -1.65 -2.00 -18.92
N ILE A 51 -1.86 -2.16 -17.61
CA ILE A 51 -0.96 -1.63 -16.56
C ILE A 51 0.02 -2.66 -15.99
N ARG A 52 -0.12 -3.95 -16.35
CA ARG A 52 0.73 -5.04 -15.82
C ARG A 52 2.23 -4.78 -16.03
N HIS A 53 2.61 -4.18 -17.16
CA HIS A 53 4.00 -3.90 -17.49
C HIS A 53 4.69 -2.95 -16.49
N LEU A 54 3.91 -2.11 -15.79
CA LEU A 54 4.43 -1.24 -14.75
C LEU A 54 5.03 -2.01 -13.56
N LEU A 55 4.70 -3.30 -13.38
CA LEU A 55 5.40 -4.15 -12.41
C LEU A 55 6.89 -4.28 -12.74
N ASP A 56 7.20 -4.45 -14.02
CA ASP A 56 8.58 -4.63 -14.49
C ASP A 56 9.32 -3.28 -14.46
N ASP A 57 8.61 -2.18 -14.80
CA ASP A 57 9.18 -0.84 -14.79
C ASP A 57 9.45 -0.32 -13.37
N ILE A 58 8.52 -0.56 -12.43
CA ILE A 58 8.66 -0.14 -11.03
C ILE A 58 9.63 -1.05 -10.27
N GLY A 59 9.57 -2.35 -10.54
CA GLY A 59 10.38 -3.35 -9.88
C GLY A 59 9.84 -3.79 -8.52
N LEU A 60 10.03 -5.08 -8.23
CA LEU A 60 9.49 -5.75 -7.04
C LEU A 60 9.99 -5.13 -5.73
N GLU A 61 11.29 -4.78 -5.65
CA GLU A 61 11.90 -4.25 -4.43
C GLU A 61 11.28 -2.92 -3.98
N ARG A 62 10.93 -2.05 -4.95
CA ARG A 62 10.31 -0.75 -4.66
C ARG A 62 8.87 -0.92 -4.19
N ILE A 63 8.11 -1.80 -4.86
CA ILE A 63 6.75 -2.13 -4.44
C ILE A 63 6.76 -2.71 -3.02
N GLU A 64 7.67 -3.65 -2.74
CA GLU A 64 7.80 -4.24 -1.42
C GLU A 64 8.15 -3.20 -0.35
N ALA A 65 9.16 -2.36 -0.59
CA ALA A 65 9.57 -1.32 0.34
C ALA A 65 8.45 -0.30 0.61
N PHE A 66 7.65 0.03 -0.41
CA PHE A 66 6.49 0.90 -0.24
C PHE A 66 5.39 0.22 0.59
N VAL A 67 4.98 -1.01 0.23
CA VAL A 67 3.91 -1.74 0.93
C VAL A 67 4.31 -2.00 2.40
N ARG A 68 5.57 -2.30 2.70
CA ARG A 68 6.06 -2.43 4.08
C ARG A 68 5.88 -1.14 4.89
N ARG A 69 6.25 0.01 4.31
CA ARG A 69 6.10 1.31 4.97
C ARG A 69 4.62 1.67 5.18
N ASP A 70 3.79 1.45 4.17
CA ASP A 70 2.34 1.71 4.23
C ASP A 70 1.65 0.81 5.28
N THR A 71 1.94 -0.49 5.30
CA THR A 71 1.42 -1.40 6.34
C THR A 71 1.83 -0.97 7.74
N ALA A 72 3.12 -0.65 7.95
CA ALA A 72 3.59 -0.17 9.26
C ALA A 72 2.90 1.13 9.69
N ALA A 73 2.66 2.06 8.75
CA ALA A 73 1.94 3.29 9.02
C ALA A 73 0.47 3.03 9.42
N ARG A 74 -0.22 2.12 8.73
CA ARG A 74 -1.60 1.72 9.05
C ARG A 74 -1.70 1.06 10.42
N GLU A 75 -0.80 0.13 10.73
CA GLU A 75 -0.76 -0.54 12.04
C GLU A 75 -0.55 0.45 13.20
N ALA A 76 0.33 1.45 13.01
CA ALA A 76 0.57 2.49 14.00
C ALA A 76 -0.69 3.36 14.26
N VAL A 77 -1.42 3.70 13.20
CA VAL A 77 -2.68 4.44 13.29
C VAL A 77 -3.75 3.61 14.02
N ASP A 78 -3.90 2.34 13.68
CA ASP A 78 -4.87 1.45 14.32
C ASP A 78 -4.56 1.26 15.81
N GLN A 79 -3.29 1.11 16.17
CA GLN A 79 -2.85 1.04 17.56
C GLN A 79 -3.20 2.33 18.33
N TRP A 80 -2.98 3.49 17.72
CA TRP A 80 -3.31 4.78 18.32
C TRP A 80 -4.82 4.98 18.49
N ASN A 81 -5.61 4.60 17.49
CA ASN A 81 -7.07 4.63 17.54
C ASN A 81 -7.61 3.74 18.67
N HIS A 82 -7.08 2.53 18.79
CA HIS A 82 -7.43 1.60 19.87
C HIS A 82 -7.09 2.18 21.25
N ALA A 83 -5.87 2.70 21.43
CA ALA A 83 -5.45 3.31 22.69
C ALA A 83 -6.29 4.55 23.06
N SER A 84 -6.73 5.32 22.06
CA SER A 84 -7.61 6.47 22.28
C SER A 84 -9.02 6.05 22.68
N ALA A 85 -9.57 5.02 22.04
CA ALA A 85 -10.88 4.46 22.42
C ALA A 85 -10.90 3.94 23.86
N VAL A 86 -9.85 3.21 24.28
CA VAL A 86 -9.72 2.71 25.65
C VAL A 86 -9.69 3.88 26.66
N ARG A 87 -8.91 4.92 26.40
CA ARG A 87 -8.85 6.11 27.27
C ARG A 87 -10.19 6.82 27.40
N LEU A 88 -10.92 6.98 26.30
CA LEU A 88 -12.25 7.59 26.31
C LEU A 88 -13.26 6.77 27.10
N TYR A 89 -13.23 5.44 26.94
CA TYR A 89 -14.09 4.52 27.69
C TYR A 89 -13.83 4.62 29.20
N SER A 90 -12.57 4.52 29.63
CA SER A 90 -12.22 4.62 31.06
C SER A 90 -12.57 5.98 31.67
N ALA A 91 -12.42 7.08 30.92
CA ALA A 91 -12.84 8.41 31.38
C ALA A 91 -14.36 8.50 31.55
N ALA A 92 -15.14 7.90 30.64
CA ALA A 92 -16.59 7.86 30.74
C ALA A 92 -17.08 7.01 31.92
N GLU A 93 -16.39 5.90 32.23
CA GLU A 93 -16.68 5.10 33.43
C GLU A 93 -16.41 5.88 34.72
N ALA A 94 -15.29 6.61 34.79
CA ALA A 94 -14.95 7.43 35.96
C ALA A 94 -15.95 8.58 36.22
N MET A 95 -16.63 9.09 35.17
CA MET A 95 -17.66 10.11 35.30
C MET A 95 -19.04 9.56 35.65
N ARG A 96 -19.25 8.24 35.52
CA ARG A 96 -20.52 7.55 35.81
C ARG A 96 -20.62 7.10 37.28
N GLY A 97 -19.48 6.92 37.96
CA GLY A 97 -19.40 6.62 39.40
C GLY A 97 -19.45 7.87 40.26
#